data_AF-A0A1Y6LK74-F1
#
_entry.id   AF-A0A1Y6LK74-F1
#
_cell.length_a   1.000
_cell.length_b   1.000
_cell.length_c   1.000
_cell.angle_alpha   90.00
_cell.angle_beta   90.00
_cell.angle_gamma   90.00
#
_symmetry.space_group_name_H-M   'P 1'
#
loop_
_entity.id
_entity.type
_entity.pdbx_description
1 polymer ?
#
loop_
_entity_poly.entity_id
_entity_poly.type
_entity_poly.pdbx_seq_one_letter_code
_entity_poly.pdbx_strand_id
1 'polypeptide(L)'
;MAAANRPRVFLDVSIGEEPAGRLTIELFADKTPKTAENFRQLCTGEHNGLSYAKAPFHRVIDEFMIQGGDIASGDGTGTTSIYDGEFDDENLDWREMDAAGLLCSANRGKDTNGSQFFLTLEACPHLNGKHTIFGRLVGGEDTLAKIAKVKVDGKDCPVTPVLVSRCGELEKKKKPQQQKRDSRQENGTSETSVDDRGRRRKSDLSADEMDASPPPHARRNRRQSDNVVDEGKRGRVIMRSAILTVSLASAVAGAATGYPGQHTSPPETHSQWSLQKFTSLVTFGDSYTDDSLLQYFADHNGSAPPVGYVNPANYHSASGGRPWPQYVKQYAPGGVNLYNYAVAGAVCSNNITPRILDTGTASFLFPAIEQYEVPAFIADAAYTLPDGSPFMINPPDETVYAIWIGTNDLGQAALLTDSQVKGTNIVNYTDCVFNQMKSVYDQGGRYFVLMNIAPLNLVPLYGLPEAGGVGNTTSLWPNKGDNLTYYSYRMEEEVVSVNEIFDYKTPFLTKIAETFEGAEVAIMDMHGLISDMYYNPSEYLNGTAPLNVTGFSHQCDVKGANCVDSDSPDSFLFYDALHPGEQAERVFAREFLDVVNGCGRWATANSLRLEYAMTALADT
;
A
#
# COMPACT_ATOMS: atom_id res chain seq x y z
N MET A 1 11.37 27.09 -14.40
CA MET A 1 10.14 27.92 -14.27
C MET A 1 9.63 27.80 -12.84
N ALA A 2 8.88 28.78 -12.33
CA ALA A 2 8.21 28.62 -11.03
C ALA A 2 7.21 27.45 -11.12
N ALA A 3 7.10 26.65 -10.06
CA ALA A 3 6.13 25.56 -10.02
C ALA A 3 4.71 26.15 -10.11
N ALA A 4 3.90 25.66 -11.05
CA ALA A 4 2.51 26.11 -11.20
C ALA A 4 1.74 25.87 -9.89
N ASN A 5 1.01 26.88 -9.42
CA ASN A 5 0.22 26.72 -8.20
C ASN A 5 -1.04 25.91 -8.50
N ARG A 6 -0.93 24.59 -8.34
CA ARG A 6 -2.06 23.65 -8.37
C ARG A 6 -2.51 23.36 -6.95
N PRO A 7 -3.71 23.85 -6.53
CA PRO A 7 -4.32 23.44 -5.27
C PRO A 7 -4.59 21.95 -5.24
N ARG A 8 -4.62 21.37 -4.04
CA ARG A 8 -5.13 20.03 -3.81
C ARG A 8 -6.31 20.11 -2.88
N VAL A 9 -7.40 19.47 -3.24
CA VAL A 9 -8.64 19.43 -2.46
C VAL A 9 -8.99 17.98 -2.15
N PHE A 10 -9.88 17.78 -1.18
CA PHE A 10 -10.38 16.45 -0.82
C PHE A 10 -11.90 16.43 -0.74
N LEU A 11 -12.48 15.28 -1.08
CA LEU A 11 -13.85 14.89 -0.78
C LEU A 11 -13.80 13.60 0.04
N ASP A 12 -14.14 13.66 1.33
CA ASP A 12 -14.49 12.45 2.09
C ASP A 12 -15.86 11.99 1.62
N VAL A 13 -16.02 10.71 1.32
CA VAL A 13 -17.27 10.14 0.78
C VAL A 13 -17.81 9.10 1.76
N SER A 14 -19.14 9.04 1.89
CA SER A 14 -19.87 7.95 2.55
C SER A 14 -20.82 7.25 1.57
N ILE A 15 -21.09 5.97 1.79
CA ILE A 15 -22.12 5.18 1.09
C ILE A 15 -23.12 4.74 2.15
N GLY A 16 -24.27 5.39 2.18
CA GLY A 16 -25.21 5.31 3.30
C GLY A 16 -24.65 6.06 4.50
N GLU A 17 -24.69 5.43 5.68
CA GLU A 17 -24.08 5.96 6.90
C GLU A 17 -22.57 5.67 6.98
N GLU A 18 -22.03 4.82 6.10
CA GLU A 18 -20.67 4.30 6.17
C GLU A 18 -19.63 5.14 5.43
N PRO A 19 -18.48 5.49 6.04
CA PRO A 19 -17.36 6.11 5.34
C PRO A 19 -16.79 5.21 4.24
N ALA A 20 -16.84 5.66 2.99
CA ALA A 20 -16.32 4.94 1.83
C ALA A 20 -14.82 5.20 1.62
N GLY A 21 -14.35 6.40 1.95
CA GLY A 21 -12.95 6.81 1.85
C GLY A 21 -12.79 8.30 1.47
N ARG A 22 -11.66 8.66 0.88
CA ARG A 22 -11.32 10.05 0.49
C ARG A 22 -10.83 10.11 -0.94
N LEU A 23 -11.48 10.92 -1.77
CA LEU A 23 -10.98 11.36 -3.07
C LEU A 23 -10.09 12.58 -2.88
N THR A 24 -8.80 12.49 -3.20
CA THR A 24 -7.85 13.61 -3.18
C THR A 24 -7.55 14.05 -4.61
N ILE A 25 -7.77 15.33 -4.90
CA ILE A 25 -7.83 15.83 -6.27
C ILE A 25 -6.85 17.01 -6.42
N GLU A 26 -5.98 16.94 -7.42
CA GLU A 26 -5.13 18.05 -7.85
C GLU A 26 -5.83 18.86 -8.94
N LEU A 27 -6.03 20.15 -8.69
CA LEU A 27 -6.76 21.05 -9.59
C LEU A 27 -5.79 21.75 -10.56
N PHE A 28 -6.14 21.75 -11.85
CA PHE A 28 -5.38 22.37 -12.93
C PHE A 28 -5.65 23.88 -13.03
N ALA A 29 -5.48 24.61 -11.93
CA ALA A 29 -5.70 26.06 -11.87
C ALA A 29 -4.83 26.88 -12.85
N ASP A 30 -3.74 26.29 -13.38
CA ASP A 30 -2.92 26.86 -14.46
C ASP A 30 -3.48 26.65 -15.88
N LYS A 31 -4.55 25.85 -16.02
CA LYS A 31 -5.21 25.50 -17.30
C LYS A 31 -6.67 25.94 -17.34
N THR A 32 -7.35 25.86 -16.21
CA THR A 32 -8.79 26.10 -16.03
C THR A 32 -9.02 26.88 -14.72
N PRO A 33 -8.59 28.15 -14.65
CA PRO A 33 -8.57 28.92 -13.39
C PRO A 33 -9.97 29.17 -12.81
N LYS A 34 -11.00 29.50 -13.61
CA LYS A 34 -12.36 29.71 -13.09
C LYS A 34 -12.97 28.40 -12.58
N THR A 35 -12.85 27.33 -13.34
CA THR A 35 -13.44 26.02 -12.99
C THR A 35 -12.77 25.43 -11.75
N ALA A 36 -11.44 25.52 -11.67
CA ALA A 36 -10.67 25.09 -10.51
C ALA A 36 -11.02 25.92 -9.25
N GLU A 37 -11.15 27.25 -9.37
CA GLU A 37 -11.48 28.09 -8.23
C GLU A 37 -12.91 27.87 -7.73
N ASN A 38 -13.88 27.69 -8.64
CA ASN A 38 -15.24 27.29 -8.27
C ASN A 38 -15.25 25.98 -7.47
N PHE A 39 -14.57 24.95 -7.96
CA PHE A 39 -14.51 23.67 -7.25
C PHE A 39 -13.76 23.79 -5.90
N ARG A 40 -12.67 24.57 -5.84
CA ARG A 40 -11.90 24.81 -4.62
C ARG A 40 -12.75 25.47 -3.53
N GLN A 41 -13.46 26.56 -3.86
CA GLN A 41 -14.31 27.26 -2.89
C GLN A 41 -15.51 26.43 -2.43
N LEU A 42 -16.06 25.58 -3.31
CA LEU A 42 -17.11 24.62 -2.94
C LEU A 42 -16.58 23.48 -2.06
N CYS A 43 -15.31 23.08 -2.20
CA CYS A 43 -14.65 22.19 -1.25
C CYS A 43 -14.43 22.85 0.12
N THR A 44 -13.94 24.10 0.18
CA THR A 44 -13.65 24.79 1.46
C THR A 44 -14.90 25.32 2.16
N GLY A 45 -15.99 25.55 1.43
CA GLY A 45 -17.21 26.18 1.95
C GLY A 45 -17.09 27.69 2.18
N GLU A 46 -16.05 28.33 1.63
CA GLU A 46 -15.74 29.75 1.89
C GLU A 46 -16.71 30.72 1.20
N HIS A 47 -17.48 30.25 0.20
CA HIS A 47 -18.41 31.07 -0.57
C HIS A 47 -19.85 30.96 -0.06
N ASN A 48 -20.28 31.91 0.79
CA ASN A 48 -21.70 32.12 1.15
C ASN A 48 -22.48 30.88 1.65
N GLY A 49 -21.78 29.87 2.19
CA GLY A 49 -22.37 28.61 2.66
C GLY A 49 -22.62 27.57 1.56
N LEU A 50 -22.25 27.84 0.30
CA LEU A 50 -22.20 26.81 -0.74
C LEU A 50 -21.04 25.85 -0.44
N SER A 51 -21.33 24.56 -0.37
CA SER A 51 -20.31 23.53 -0.13
C SER A 51 -20.69 22.20 -0.75
N TYR A 52 -19.70 21.39 -1.13
CA TYR A 52 -19.90 19.98 -1.46
C TYR A 52 -20.19 19.11 -0.22
N ALA A 53 -20.01 19.60 1.01
CA ALA A 53 -20.37 18.83 2.20
C ALA A 53 -21.87 18.50 2.21
N LYS A 54 -22.20 17.21 2.29
CA LYS A 54 -23.52 16.55 2.13
C LYS A 54 -24.07 16.51 0.70
N ALA A 55 -23.31 16.92 -0.31
CA ALA A 55 -23.72 16.79 -1.70
C ALA A 55 -23.69 15.31 -2.15
N PRO A 56 -24.71 14.84 -2.89
CA PRO A 56 -24.73 13.47 -3.38
C PRO A 56 -23.90 13.27 -4.65
N PHE A 57 -23.47 12.03 -4.86
CA PHE A 57 -23.24 11.49 -6.20
C PHE A 57 -24.58 10.90 -6.67
N HIS A 58 -25.31 11.67 -7.48
CA HIS A 58 -26.64 11.33 -7.96
C HIS A 58 -26.64 10.42 -9.18
N ARG A 59 -25.46 10.08 -9.74
CA ARG A 59 -25.34 9.16 -10.87
C ARG A 59 -24.01 8.40 -10.87
N VAL A 60 -24.05 7.09 -11.06
CA VAL A 60 -22.89 6.20 -11.16
C VAL A 60 -23.11 5.26 -12.34
N ILE A 61 -22.17 5.25 -13.29
CA ILE A 61 -22.13 4.25 -14.36
C ILE A 61 -20.77 3.57 -14.30
N ASP A 62 -20.77 2.32 -13.87
CA ASP A 62 -19.60 1.43 -13.84
C ASP A 62 -18.91 1.39 -15.22
N GLU A 63 -17.58 1.26 -15.23
CA GLU A 63 -16.73 1.30 -16.43
C GLU A 63 -16.85 2.61 -17.26
N PHE A 64 -17.51 3.66 -16.74
CA PHE A 64 -17.64 4.96 -17.42
C PHE A 64 -17.30 6.15 -16.53
N MET A 65 -18.17 6.53 -15.59
CA MET A 65 -17.99 7.73 -14.76
C MET A 65 -18.90 7.75 -13.52
N ILE A 66 -18.49 8.50 -12.51
CA ILE A 66 -19.34 8.91 -11.37
C ILE A 66 -19.60 10.41 -11.43
N GLN A 67 -20.84 10.84 -11.23
CA GLN A 67 -21.26 12.25 -11.30
C GLN A 67 -21.88 12.68 -9.96
N GLY A 68 -21.52 13.87 -9.51
CA GLY A 68 -22.01 14.47 -8.27
C GLY A 68 -21.91 15.99 -8.28
N GLY A 69 -22.02 16.58 -7.09
CA GLY A 69 -21.85 18.02 -6.92
C GLY A 69 -23.09 18.86 -7.29
N ASP A 70 -24.28 18.26 -7.40
CA ASP A 70 -25.51 19.04 -7.38
C ASP A 70 -25.80 19.49 -5.94
N ILE A 71 -25.31 20.68 -5.59
CA ILE A 71 -25.50 21.29 -4.27
C ILE A 71 -26.79 22.14 -4.19
N ALA A 72 -27.59 22.20 -5.25
CA ALA A 72 -28.78 23.03 -5.35
C ALA A 72 -30.09 22.21 -5.25
N SER A 73 -30.18 21.10 -5.99
CA SER A 73 -31.33 20.18 -5.94
C SER A 73 -30.99 18.81 -5.34
N GLY A 74 -29.73 18.36 -5.45
CA GLY A 74 -29.28 17.04 -5.01
C GLY A 74 -29.78 15.86 -5.86
N ASP A 75 -30.40 16.11 -7.01
CA ASP A 75 -30.98 15.08 -7.90
C ASP A 75 -30.40 15.12 -9.33
N GLY A 76 -29.42 16.00 -9.57
CA GLY A 76 -28.79 16.23 -10.87
C GLY A 76 -29.48 17.31 -11.71
N THR A 77 -30.60 17.88 -11.27
CA THR A 77 -31.27 18.98 -11.99
C THR A 77 -30.70 20.36 -11.65
N GLY A 78 -30.09 20.50 -10.48
CA GLY A 78 -29.66 21.78 -9.93
C GLY A 78 -28.42 22.36 -10.59
N THR A 79 -28.29 23.69 -10.55
CA THR A 79 -27.11 24.40 -11.06
C THR A 79 -26.90 25.68 -10.28
N THR A 80 -25.70 25.83 -9.75
CA THR A 80 -25.21 27.01 -9.07
C THR A 80 -23.68 27.02 -9.17
N SER A 81 -23.04 28.11 -8.80
CA SER A 81 -21.58 28.25 -8.71
C SER A 81 -21.24 29.39 -7.75
N ILE A 82 -19.96 29.61 -7.48
CA ILE A 82 -19.48 30.81 -6.77
C ILE A 82 -19.62 32.11 -7.60
N TYR A 83 -20.20 32.02 -8.80
CA TYR A 83 -20.43 33.12 -9.73
C TYR A 83 -21.93 33.40 -9.98
N ASP A 84 -22.80 32.95 -9.07
CA ASP A 84 -24.27 33.15 -9.10
C ASP A 84 -24.97 32.56 -10.35
N GLY A 85 -24.48 31.44 -10.89
CA GLY A 85 -25.15 30.75 -11.99
C GLY A 85 -24.27 29.79 -12.79
N GLU A 86 -24.48 29.75 -14.10
CA GLU A 86 -23.65 29.02 -15.07
C GLU A 86 -22.42 29.84 -15.49
N PHE A 87 -21.34 29.18 -15.92
CA PHE A 87 -20.14 29.83 -16.45
C PHE A 87 -19.51 29.08 -17.64
N ASP A 88 -18.70 29.82 -18.41
CA ASP A 88 -18.07 29.38 -19.67
C ASP A 88 -17.21 28.11 -19.54
N ASP A 89 -16.99 27.41 -20.67
CA ASP A 89 -15.97 26.36 -20.75
C ASP A 89 -14.55 26.92 -20.83
N GLU A 90 -13.62 26.31 -20.08
CA GLU A 90 -12.21 26.66 -20.10
C GLU A 90 -11.40 25.55 -20.75
N ASN A 91 -10.71 25.89 -21.85
CA ASN A 91 -9.63 25.06 -22.38
C ASN A 91 -10.09 23.62 -22.71
N LEU A 92 -10.90 23.47 -23.77
CA LEU A 92 -11.48 22.17 -24.14
C LEU A 92 -10.51 21.22 -24.88
N ASP A 93 -9.38 21.75 -25.37
CA ASP A 93 -8.48 21.05 -26.31
C ASP A 93 -7.06 20.77 -25.76
N TRP A 94 -6.73 21.14 -24.51
CA TRP A 94 -5.36 20.96 -23.97
C TRP A 94 -5.03 19.54 -23.52
N ARG A 95 -6.05 18.68 -23.36
CA ARG A 95 -5.93 17.31 -22.88
C ARG A 95 -7.10 16.45 -23.36
N GLU A 96 -6.81 15.18 -23.67
CA GLU A 96 -7.80 14.15 -23.94
C GLU A 96 -8.25 13.45 -22.64
N MET A 97 -9.49 12.95 -22.58
CA MET A 97 -9.95 12.03 -21.53
C MET A 97 -9.43 10.62 -21.81
N ASP A 98 -8.14 10.44 -21.57
CA ASP A 98 -7.33 9.26 -21.89
C ASP A 98 -7.22 8.24 -20.75
N ALA A 99 -7.72 8.58 -19.55
CA ALA A 99 -7.52 7.80 -18.34
C ALA A 99 -8.72 7.86 -17.36
N ALA A 100 -8.71 6.96 -16.39
CA ALA A 100 -9.51 7.04 -15.18
C ALA A 100 -9.06 8.21 -14.28
N GLY A 101 -9.92 8.62 -13.34
CA GLY A 101 -9.61 9.63 -12.33
C GLY A 101 -9.53 11.07 -12.84
N LEU A 102 -10.04 11.38 -14.04
CA LEU A 102 -10.04 12.74 -14.58
C LEU A 102 -11.28 13.49 -14.09
N LEU A 103 -11.05 14.66 -13.48
CA LEU A 103 -12.12 15.51 -12.98
C LEU A 103 -12.57 16.49 -14.07
N CYS A 104 -13.83 16.35 -14.45
CA CYS A 104 -14.44 17.03 -15.59
C CYS A 104 -15.75 17.72 -15.18
N SER A 105 -16.10 18.83 -15.84
CA SER A 105 -17.33 19.57 -15.54
C SER A 105 -18.56 18.86 -16.11
N ALA A 106 -19.59 18.65 -15.29
CA ALA A 106 -20.87 18.11 -15.73
C ALA A 106 -21.82 19.26 -16.08
N ASN A 107 -21.85 19.62 -17.36
CA ASN A 107 -22.64 20.74 -17.90
C ASN A 107 -23.81 20.25 -18.77
N ARG A 108 -24.76 21.13 -19.09
CA ARG A 108 -25.92 20.83 -19.96
C ARG A 108 -25.64 21.07 -21.45
N GLY A 109 -24.38 21.29 -21.79
CA GLY A 109 -23.94 21.78 -23.09
C GLY A 109 -22.86 22.85 -22.92
N LYS A 110 -22.38 23.36 -24.05
CA LYS A 110 -21.30 24.34 -24.09
C LYS A 110 -21.60 25.57 -23.21
N ASP A 111 -20.61 26.02 -22.46
CA ASP A 111 -20.61 27.24 -21.64
C ASP A 111 -21.69 27.23 -20.53
N THR A 112 -22.04 26.04 -20.01
CA THR A 112 -23.04 25.86 -18.91
C THR A 112 -22.46 25.15 -17.67
N ASN A 113 -21.20 25.43 -17.32
CA ASN A 113 -20.57 24.84 -16.14
C ASN A 113 -21.17 25.39 -14.84
N GLY A 114 -21.14 24.59 -13.78
CA GLY A 114 -21.67 24.96 -12.46
C GLY A 114 -20.97 24.17 -11.37
N SER A 115 -21.71 23.77 -10.34
CA SER A 115 -21.19 22.95 -9.23
C SER A 115 -21.04 21.47 -9.59
N GLN A 116 -21.79 20.97 -10.58
CA GLN A 116 -21.76 19.54 -10.93
C GLN A 116 -20.47 19.14 -11.65
N PHE A 117 -19.98 17.95 -11.33
CA PHE A 117 -18.76 17.38 -11.88
C PHE A 117 -18.91 15.88 -12.12
N PHE A 118 -18.02 15.30 -12.91
CA PHE A 118 -17.83 13.85 -12.98
C PHE A 118 -16.34 13.47 -12.88
N LEU A 119 -16.09 12.27 -12.36
CA LEU A 119 -14.80 11.59 -12.40
C LEU A 119 -14.88 10.43 -13.38
N THR A 120 -13.94 10.33 -14.32
CA THR A 120 -13.86 9.18 -15.24
C THR A 120 -13.45 7.91 -14.51
N LEU A 121 -14.01 6.77 -14.93
CA LEU A 121 -13.59 5.43 -14.50
C LEU A 121 -12.73 4.74 -15.55
N GLU A 122 -12.90 5.11 -16.82
CA GLU A 122 -12.07 4.67 -17.95
C GLU A 122 -11.80 5.83 -18.93
N ALA A 123 -11.04 5.57 -19.99
CA ALA A 123 -10.84 6.53 -21.07
C ALA A 123 -12.18 6.87 -21.76
N CYS A 124 -12.49 8.17 -21.83
CA CYS A 124 -13.75 8.70 -22.36
C CYS A 124 -13.55 9.56 -23.63
N PRO A 125 -12.89 9.07 -24.70
CA PRO A 125 -12.53 9.91 -25.86
C PRO A 125 -13.74 10.48 -26.60
N HIS A 126 -14.92 9.87 -26.45
CA HIS A 126 -16.18 10.38 -26.99
C HIS A 126 -16.69 11.67 -26.28
N LEU A 127 -16.07 12.06 -25.17
CA LEU A 127 -16.31 13.31 -24.42
C LEU A 127 -15.24 14.39 -24.66
N ASN A 128 -14.18 14.10 -25.41
CA ASN A 128 -13.14 15.08 -25.77
C ASN A 128 -13.75 16.32 -26.45
N GLY A 129 -13.25 17.51 -26.09
CA GLY A 129 -13.72 18.79 -26.65
C GLY A 129 -15.12 19.23 -26.21
N LYS A 130 -15.77 18.54 -25.25
CA LYS A 130 -17.15 18.85 -24.80
C LYS A 130 -17.27 19.29 -23.35
N HIS A 131 -16.35 18.83 -22.49
CA HIS A 131 -16.37 19.14 -21.06
C HIS A 131 -15.01 19.62 -20.61
N THR A 132 -15.00 20.70 -19.83
CA THR A 132 -13.77 21.25 -19.23
C THR A 132 -13.14 20.23 -18.27
N ILE A 133 -11.94 19.74 -18.61
CA ILE A 133 -11.09 18.90 -17.73
C ILE A 133 -10.31 19.85 -16.81
N PHE A 134 -10.57 19.82 -15.50
CA PHE A 134 -10.03 20.81 -14.56
C PHE A 134 -9.30 20.23 -13.34
N GLY A 135 -9.22 18.90 -13.23
CA GLY A 135 -8.39 18.24 -12.23
C GLY A 135 -8.11 16.78 -12.54
N ARG A 136 -7.36 16.14 -11.64
CA ARG A 136 -7.18 14.68 -11.60
C ARG A 136 -7.18 14.20 -10.15
N LEU A 137 -7.63 12.97 -9.96
CA LEU A 137 -7.36 12.19 -8.76
C LEU A 137 -5.84 12.02 -8.60
N VAL A 138 -5.38 12.07 -7.35
CA VAL A 138 -3.97 11.89 -6.94
C VAL A 138 -3.89 11.09 -5.62
N GLY A 139 -4.82 10.15 -5.45
CA GLY A 139 -5.10 9.45 -4.20
C GLY A 139 -6.61 9.28 -3.96
N GLY A 140 -7.04 8.08 -3.61
CA GLY A 140 -8.46 7.73 -3.40
C GLY A 140 -9.06 6.87 -4.52
N GLU A 141 -8.21 6.21 -5.30
CA GLU A 141 -8.57 5.31 -6.41
C GLU A 141 -9.45 4.16 -5.91
N ASP A 142 -9.21 3.66 -4.69
CA ASP A 142 -10.04 2.68 -3.99
C ASP A 142 -11.46 3.22 -3.71
N THR A 143 -11.55 4.49 -3.34
CA THR A 143 -12.79 5.21 -3.02
C THR A 143 -13.59 5.42 -4.30
N LEU A 144 -12.92 5.81 -5.39
CA LEU A 144 -13.51 5.91 -6.72
C LEU A 144 -14.05 4.55 -7.20
N ALA A 145 -13.29 3.47 -7.01
CA ALA A 145 -13.72 2.11 -7.36
C ALA A 145 -14.89 1.60 -6.49
N LYS A 146 -14.91 1.89 -5.18
CA LYS A 146 -16.05 1.59 -4.30
C LYS A 146 -17.32 2.29 -4.76
N ILE A 147 -17.23 3.59 -5.12
CA ILE A 147 -18.38 4.34 -5.64
C ILE A 147 -18.82 3.76 -6.99
N ALA A 148 -17.90 3.40 -7.89
CA ALA A 148 -18.21 2.79 -9.17
C ALA A 148 -19.04 1.49 -9.09
N LYS A 149 -18.77 0.66 -8.07
CA LYS A 149 -19.44 -0.64 -7.87
C LYS A 149 -20.70 -0.57 -6.97
N VAL A 150 -21.19 0.61 -6.58
CA VAL A 150 -22.46 0.68 -5.82
C VAL A 150 -23.64 0.21 -6.67
N LYS A 151 -24.62 -0.42 -6.02
CA LYS A 151 -25.87 -0.80 -6.68
C LYS A 151 -26.65 0.45 -7.08
N VAL A 152 -26.97 0.57 -8.36
CA VAL A 152 -27.78 1.66 -8.93
C VAL A 152 -29.20 1.21 -9.31
N ASP A 153 -30.09 2.18 -9.47
CA ASP A 153 -31.45 2.01 -9.98
C ASP A 153 -31.51 2.08 -11.52
N GLY A 154 -32.72 2.05 -12.09
CA GLY A 154 -32.93 2.14 -13.54
C GLY A 154 -32.65 3.51 -14.18
N LYS A 155 -32.07 4.46 -13.44
CA LYS A 155 -31.63 5.79 -13.91
C LYS A 155 -30.14 6.04 -13.61
N ASP A 156 -29.39 4.98 -13.29
CA ASP A 156 -28.01 5.03 -12.84
C ASP A 156 -27.82 5.76 -11.48
N CYS A 157 -28.89 5.99 -10.70
CA CYS A 157 -28.79 6.63 -9.38
C CYS A 157 -28.44 5.57 -8.32
N PRO A 158 -27.46 5.80 -7.42
CA PRO A 158 -27.19 4.88 -6.31
C PRO A 158 -28.42 4.59 -5.46
N VAL A 159 -28.70 3.31 -5.21
CA VAL A 159 -29.80 2.84 -4.35
C VAL A 159 -29.51 3.15 -2.89
N THR A 160 -28.25 2.97 -2.49
CA THR A 160 -27.72 3.46 -1.21
C THR A 160 -27.12 4.85 -1.47
N PRO A 161 -27.55 5.92 -0.77
CA PRO A 161 -27.08 7.28 -1.05
C PRO A 161 -25.57 7.41 -0.91
N VAL A 162 -24.89 7.89 -1.95
CA VAL A 162 -23.45 8.19 -1.88
C VAL A 162 -23.30 9.69 -1.68
N LEU A 163 -22.69 10.12 -0.57
CA LEU A 163 -22.62 11.52 -0.16
C LEU A 163 -21.17 11.95 0.08
N VAL A 164 -20.81 13.18 -0.26
CA VAL A 164 -19.59 13.81 0.23
C VAL A 164 -19.80 14.16 1.71
N SER A 165 -19.22 13.41 2.64
CA SER A 165 -19.41 13.61 4.09
C SER A 165 -18.65 14.83 4.62
N ARG A 166 -17.47 15.12 4.07
CA ARG A 166 -16.66 16.34 4.34
C ARG A 166 -15.85 16.71 3.09
N CYS A 167 -15.43 17.96 2.97
CA CYS A 167 -14.54 18.41 1.91
C CYS A 167 -13.65 19.57 2.38
N GLY A 168 -12.61 19.90 1.60
CA GLY A 168 -11.72 21.03 1.91
C GLY A 168 -10.49 21.11 1.00
N GLU A 169 -9.62 22.09 1.28
CA GLU A 169 -8.32 22.26 0.63
C GLU A 169 -7.18 21.74 1.53
N LEU A 170 -6.12 21.21 0.92
CA LEU A 170 -4.95 20.65 1.61
C LEU A 170 -3.77 21.63 1.57
N GLU A 171 -3.38 22.15 2.73
CA GLU A 171 -2.20 23.02 2.85
C GLU A 171 -0.88 22.25 2.75
N LYS A 172 0.10 22.84 2.04
CA LYS A 172 1.48 22.32 1.98
C LYS A 172 2.22 22.65 3.28
N LYS A 173 2.51 21.65 4.12
CA LYS A 173 3.35 21.79 5.34
C LYS A 173 4.67 22.50 5.00
N LYS A 174 4.90 23.69 5.58
CA LYS A 174 6.17 24.42 5.45
C LYS A 174 7.24 23.73 6.28
N LYS A 175 8.43 23.46 5.70
CA LYS A 175 9.57 22.91 6.46
C LYS A 175 9.97 23.87 7.59
N PRO A 176 10.26 23.39 8.82
CA PRO A 176 10.75 24.24 9.90
C PRO A 176 12.08 24.91 9.53
N GLN A 177 12.18 26.23 9.69
CA GLN A 177 13.44 26.93 9.51
C GLN A 177 14.36 26.70 10.72
N GLN A 178 15.50 26.04 10.49
CA GLN A 178 16.54 25.88 11.50
C GLN A 178 17.15 27.25 11.86
N GLN A 179 16.85 27.75 13.06
CA GLN A 179 17.55 28.90 13.61
C GLN A 179 18.98 28.50 14.02
N LYS A 180 19.98 29.15 13.41
CA LYS A 180 21.36 29.10 13.90
C LYS A 180 21.41 29.67 15.32
N ARG A 181 21.91 28.87 16.28
CA ARG A 181 22.37 29.38 17.57
C ARG A 181 23.86 29.65 17.49
N ASP A 182 24.25 30.93 17.54
CA ASP A 182 25.65 31.30 17.78
C ASP A 182 26.04 30.95 19.22
N SER A 183 27.25 30.41 19.38
CA SER A 183 27.83 30.14 20.69
C SER A 183 28.46 31.41 21.28
N ARG A 184 28.09 31.74 22.52
CA ARG A 184 28.83 32.69 23.35
C ARG A 184 29.05 32.13 24.75
N GLN A 185 30.23 32.44 25.29
CA GLN A 185 30.76 31.93 26.54
C GLN A 185 29.93 32.37 27.75
N GLU A 186 29.89 31.50 28.75
CA GLU A 186 29.44 31.85 30.10
C GLU A 186 30.39 32.86 30.74
N ASN A 187 29.84 33.81 31.51
CA ASN A 187 30.56 34.45 32.59
C ASN A 187 29.60 35.04 33.63
N GLY A 188 29.53 34.38 34.80
CA GLY A 188 29.36 34.97 36.13
C GLY A 188 28.14 35.84 36.51
N THR A 189 27.50 35.46 37.62
CA THR A 189 26.85 36.34 38.65
C THR A 189 25.64 37.19 38.23
N SER A 190 24.68 37.56 39.09
CA SER A 190 24.21 37.08 40.40
C SER A 190 22.88 37.81 40.74
N GLU A 191 22.15 37.35 41.76
CA GLU A 191 21.17 38.13 42.56
C GLU A 191 19.79 38.61 41.99
N THR A 192 18.75 37.93 42.48
CA THR A 192 17.55 38.47 43.19
C THR A 192 16.44 39.33 42.52
N SER A 193 15.24 39.15 43.11
CA SER A 193 14.08 40.06 43.22
C SER A 193 13.13 40.14 42.01
N VAL A 194 11.81 40.34 42.11
CA VAL A 194 10.69 40.15 43.08
C VAL A 194 9.55 41.04 42.52
N ASP A 195 8.32 40.52 42.47
CA ASP A 195 7.06 41.24 42.15
C ASP A 195 6.97 41.95 40.76
N ASP A 196 5.83 42.38 40.21
CA ASP A 196 4.51 42.60 40.82
C ASP A 196 3.30 42.43 39.86
N ARG A 197 2.11 42.23 40.49
CA ARG A 197 0.71 42.49 40.09
C ARG A 197 0.34 42.76 38.61
N GLY A 198 -0.61 41.97 38.10
CA GLY A 198 -1.38 42.26 36.87
C GLY A 198 -2.65 43.12 37.10
N ARG A 199 -3.50 43.28 36.07
CA ARG A 199 -4.87 43.84 36.25
C ARG A 199 -5.88 43.45 35.16
N ARG A 200 -7.14 43.23 35.58
CA ARG A 200 -8.34 43.02 34.74
C ARG A 200 -9.00 44.33 34.28
N ARG A 201 -9.68 44.29 33.11
CA ARG A 201 -11.03 44.83 32.72
C ARG A 201 -11.04 44.96 31.18
N LYS A 202 -11.99 44.47 30.36
CA LYS A 202 -13.47 44.28 30.37
C LYS A 202 -14.27 45.56 30.04
N SER A 203 -15.34 45.40 29.23
CA SER A 203 -16.39 46.36 28.82
C SER A 203 -16.01 47.23 27.58
N ASP A 204 -16.89 47.62 26.63
CA ASP A 204 -18.38 47.59 26.58
C ASP A 204 -18.98 47.43 25.14
N LEU A 205 -20.32 47.33 25.07
CA LEU A 205 -21.18 47.21 23.88
C LEU A 205 -21.65 48.56 23.29
N SER A 206 -22.15 48.56 22.05
CA SER A 206 -23.35 49.34 21.63
C SER A 206 -23.92 48.81 20.30
N ALA A 207 -25.19 49.11 20.02
CA ALA A 207 -25.95 48.77 18.81
C ALA A 207 -26.77 49.99 18.37
N ASP A 208 -27.40 49.95 17.18
CA ASP A 208 -28.76 50.50 16.87
C ASP A 208 -29.07 50.43 15.34
N GLU A 209 -30.23 49.84 15.01
CA GLU A 209 -31.35 50.32 14.14
C GLU A 209 -31.15 50.92 12.71
N MET A 210 -32.10 50.89 11.75
CA MET A 210 -33.23 49.97 11.40
C MET A 210 -33.85 50.35 10.01
N ASP A 211 -34.64 49.43 9.42
CA ASP A 211 -35.85 49.64 8.56
C ASP A 211 -35.82 49.84 7.01
N ALA A 212 -36.95 49.38 6.40
CA ALA A 212 -37.63 49.72 5.14
C ALA A 212 -37.50 48.82 3.87
N SER A 213 -38.65 48.51 3.26
CA SER A 213 -38.92 47.73 2.02
C SER A 213 -40.31 48.12 1.46
N PRO A 214 -40.91 47.40 0.47
CA PRO A 214 -40.63 47.22 -0.98
C PRO A 214 -41.54 48.19 -1.81
N PRO A 215 -42.36 47.88 -2.86
CA PRO A 215 -42.43 46.89 -3.98
C PRO A 215 -42.51 47.64 -5.37
N PRO A 216 -43.22 47.27 -6.48
CA PRO A 216 -43.88 46.01 -6.92
C PRO A 216 -43.65 45.54 -8.41
N HIS A 217 -44.34 44.43 -8.76
CA HIS A 217 -44.31 43.62 -10.00
C HIS A 217 -44.89 44.22 -11.32
N ALA A 218 -44.49 43.62 -12.47
CA ALA A 218 -45.36 43.09 -13.56
C ALA A 218 -44.51 42.41 -14.69
N ARG A 219 -44.96 41.58 -15.65
CA ARG A 219 -45.97 40.48 -15.84
C ARG A 219 -46.03 40.15 -17.37
N ARG A 220 -46.27 38.89 -17.79
CA ARG A 220 -46.63 38.39 -19.18
C ARG A 220 -45.51 38.37 -20.26
N ASN A 221 -45.52 37.57 -21.35
CA ASN A 221 -46.36 36.46 -21.92
C ASN A 221 -45.45 35.66 -22.92
N ARG A 222 -45.40 34.33 -22.97
CA ARG A 222 -46.28 33.32 -23.65
C ARG A 222 -46.37 33.35 -25.20
N ARG A 223 -45.81 32.31 -25.86
CA ARG A 223 -46.21 31.61 -27.13
C ARG A 223 -45.27 30.38 -27.29
N GLN A 224 -45.70 29.12 -27.51
CA GLN A 224 -46.33 28.48 -28.70
C GLN A 224 -45.56 28.73 -30.00
N SER A 225 -45.31 27.76 -30.89
CA SER A 225 -45.58 26.29 -30.93
C SER A 225 -44.60 25.62 -31.95
N ASP A 226 -44.64 24.36 -32.38
CA ASP A 226 -45.65 23.28 -32.39
C ASP A 226 -45.03 21.86 -32.46
N ASN A 227 -45.86 20.81 -32.48
CA ASN A 227 -45.44 19.38 -32.57
C ASN A 227 -45.25 18.88 -34.01
N VAL A 228 -44.44 17.82 -34.19
CA VAL A 228 -44.79 16.69 -35.09
C VAL A 228 -44.43 15.37 -34.41
N VAL A 229 -45.39 14.43 -34.42
CA VAL A 229 -45.22 13.02 -34.03
C VAL A 229 -45.42 12.18 -35.29
N ASP A 230 -44.65 11.10 -35.45
CA ASP A 230 -45.19 9.89 -36.08
C ASP A 230 -44.62 8.62 -35.40
N GLU A 231 -45.47 7.60 -35.29
CA GLU A 231 -45.12 6.29 -34.74
C GLU A 231 -44.74 5.31 -35.87
N GLY A 232 -44.16 4.15 -35.53
CA GLY A 232 -44.59 2.94 -36.27
C GLY A 232 -43.60 1.82 -36.60
N LYS A 233 -43.17 1.08 -35.56
CA LYS A 233 -43.28 -0.41 -35.50
C LYS A 233 -42.45 -1.32 -36.44
N ARG A 234 -41.86 -2.33 -35.76
CA ARG A 234 -41.65 -3.75 -36.15
C ARG A 234 -40.44 -4.11 -37.03
N GLY A 235 -39.37 -4.53 -36.36
CA GLY A 235 -38.18 -5.13 -36.98
C GLY A 235 -38.26 -6.60 -37.36
N ARG A 236 -37.10 -7.19 -37.67
CA ARG A 236 -36.84 -8.64 -37.65
C ARG A 236 -35.33 -8.93 -37.57
N VAL A 237 -34.98 -10.04 -36.91
CA VAL A 237 -33.60 -10.55 -36.77
C VAL A 237 -33.11 -11.15 -38.10
N ILE A 238 -31.86 -10.90 -38.47
CA ILE A 238 -31.10 -11.72 -39.43
C ILE A 238 -29.70 -11.98 -38.88
N MET A 239 -29.36 -13.25 -38.73
CA MET A 239 -28.04 -13.75 -38.36
C MET A 239 -27.23 -14.03 -39.63
N ARG A 240 -25.98 -13.56 -39.70
CA ARG A 240 -24.99 -14.03 -40.71
C ARG A 240 -23.58 -14.05 -40.12
N SER A 241 -22.96 -15.22 -40.16
CA SER A 241 -21.53 -15.39 -39.91
C SER A 241 -20.70 -14.74 -41.02
N ALA A 242 -19.56 -14.16 -40.65
CA ALA A 242 -18.45 -13.92 -41.54
C ALA A 242 -17.15 -14.29 -40.80
N ILE A 243 -16.47 -15.32 -41.28
CA ILE A 243 -15.11 -15.65 -40.85
C ILE A 243 -14.19 -14.62 -41.50
N LEU A 244 -13.35 -13.94 -40.72
CA LEU A 244 -12.28 -13.11 -41.24
C LEU A 244 -10.95 -13.48 -40.58
N THR A 245 -10.03 -13.97 -41.40
CA THR A 245 -8.65 -14.27 -41.02
C THR A 245 -7.88 -12.97 -40.77
N VAL A 246 -7.29 -12.81 -39.59
CA VAL A 246 -6.35 -11.71 -39.31
C VAL A 246 -4.93 -12.21 -39.51
N SER A 247 -4.21 -11.61 -40.46
CA SER A 247 -2.78 -11.84 -40.65
C SER A 247 -1.98 -11.04 -39.62
N LEU A 248 -1.08 -11.70 -38.89
CA LEU A 248 -0.09 -11.00 -38.06
C LEU A 248 0.87 -10.21 -38.97
N ALA A 249 1.04 -8.93 -38.67
CA ALA A 249 2.14 -8.12 -39.14
C ALA A 249 2.80 -7.45 -37.93
N SER A 250 4.05 -7.81 -37.66
CA SER A 250 4.78 -7.35 -36.48
C SER A 250 5.15 -5.87 -36.57
N ALA A 251 4.88 -5.11 -35.51
CA ALA A 251 5.52 -3.82 -35.25
C ALA A 251 6.05 -3.84 -33.81
N VAL A 252 7.36 -4.03 -33.68
CA VAL A 252 8.07 -4.06 -32.39
C VAL A 252 8.50 -2.63 -32.05
N ALA A 253 7.89 -2.03 -31.03
CA ALA A 253 8.42 -0.87 -30.32
C ALA A 253 7.71 -0.65 -28.97
N GLY A 254 8.47 -0.67 -27.87
CA GLY A 254 8.09 0.06 -26.64
C GLY A 254 7.06 -0.58 -25.70
N ALA A 255 7.16 -1.88 -25.40
CA ALA A 255 6.52 -2.43 -24.21
C ALA A 255 7.32 -2.02 -22.95
N ALA A 256 7.07 -0.81 -22.44
CA ALA A 256 7.42 -0.45 -21.07
C ALA A 256 6.29 -0.95 -20.18
N THR A 257 6.54 -2.02 -19.42
CA THR A 257 5.58 -2.59 -18.47
C THR A 257 5.31 -1.59 -17.35
N GLY A 258 4.05 -1.15 -17.26
CA GLY A 258 3.61 -0.23 -16.22
C GLY A 258 3.37 -0.95 -14.90
N TYR A 259 4.42 -1.14 -14.11
CA TYR A 259 4.26 -1.46 -12.68
C TYR A 259 3.54 -0.29 -11.97
N PRO A 260 2.60 -0.57 -11.05
CA PRO A 260 1.84 0.46 -10.33
C PRO A 260 2.68 1.12 -9.21
N GLY A 261 3.74 1.82 -9.60
CA GLY A 261 4.62 2.57 -8.70
C GLY A 261 4.00 3.87 -8.19
N GLN A 262 2.98 3.79 -7.34
CA GLN A 262 2.62 4.86 -6.38
C GLN A 262 1.62 4.38 -5.30
N HIS A 263 2.09 3.56 -4.35
CA HIS A 263 1.41 3.42 -3.05
C HIS A 263 1.43 4.77 -2.33
N THR A 264 0.34 5.53 -2.32
CA THR A 264 0.25 6.69 -1.41
C THR A 264 0.12 6.20 0.03
N SER A 265 0.73 6.90 0.99
CA SER A 265 0.69 6.55 2.41
C SER A 265 -0.76 6.36 2.89
N PRO A 266 -1.06 5.35 3.73
CA PRO A 266 -2.40 5.12 4.22
C PRO A 266 -2.89 6.35 5.02
N PRO A 267 -4.21 6.55 5.14
CA PRO A 267 -4.75 7.50 6.10
C PRO A 267 -4.26 7.15 7.51
N GLU A 268 -4.12 8.15 8.37
CA GLU A 268 -3.99 7.94 9.82
C GLU A 268 -5.32 7.38 10.39
N THR A 269 -5.64 6.13 10.07
CA THR A 269 -6.54 5.30 10.86
C THR A 269 -5.66 4.55 11.84
N HIS A 270 -5.71 4.93 13.12
CA HIS A 270 -5.12 4.12 14.18
C HIS A 270 -5.72 2.71 14.09
N SER A 271 -4.89 1.74 13.67
CA SER A 271 -5.15 0.37 14.03
C SER A 271 -5.16 0.33 15.56
N GLN A 272 -6.20 -0.24 16.18
CA GLN A 272 -6.07 -0.72 17.56
C GLN A 272 -5.28 -2.03 17.55
N TRP A 273 -4.03 -1.94 17.10
CA TRP A 273 -3.00 -2.89 17.46
C TRP A 273 -2.78 -2.71 18.96
N SER A 274 -3.36 -3.60 19.77
CA SER A 274 -3.57 -3.32 21.20
C SER A 274 -2.33 -3.54 22.07
N LEU A 275 -1.22 -3.97 21.45
CA LEU A 275 0.09 -4.14 22.07
C LEU A 275 0.56 -2.86 22.79
N GLN A 276 0.52 -2.88 24.13
CA GLN A 276 0.90 -1.72 24.95
C GLN A 276 2.41 -1.58 25.15
N LYS A 277 3.17 -2.66 24.95
CA LYS A 277 4.62 -2.74 25.10
C LYS A 277 5.16 -3.78 24.14
N PHE A 278 6.37 -3.56 23.65
CA PHE A 278 7.11 -4.53 22.86
C PHE A 278 8.42 -4.83 23.59
N THR A 279 8.53 -6.01 24.20
CA THR A 279 9.72 -6.42 24.97
C THR A 279 10.43 -7.64 24.39
N SER A 280 9.75 -8.40 23.52
CA SER A 280 10.32 -9.59 22.89
C SER A 280 9.87 -9.79 21.45
N LEU A 281 10.79 -10.21 20.60
CA LEU A 281 10.57 -10.55 19.19
C LEU A 281 11.00 -11.99 18.93
N VAL A 282 10.11 -12.79 18.36
CA VAL A 282 10.39 -14.13 17.88
C VAL A 282 10.26 -14.13 16.35
N THR A 283 11.28 -14.61 15.63
CA THR A 283 11.28 -14.59 14.15
C THR A 283 11.50 -15.97 13.54
N PHE A 284 10.73 -16.27 12.50
CA PHE A 284 10.79 -17.48 11.67
C PHE A 284 10.91 -17.06 10.20
N GLY A 285 11.61 -17.84 9.37
CA GLY A 285 11.80 -17.48 7.97
C GLY A 285 13.07 -18.00 7.31
N ASP A 286 13.37 -17.43 6.14
CA ASP A 286 14.50 -17.86 5.32
C ASP A 286 15.73 -16.93 5.42
N SER A 287 16.54 -16.86 4.35
CA SER A 287 17.79 -16.09 4.30
C SER A 287 17.58 -14.58 4.41
N TYR A 288 16.36 -14.09 4.22
CA TYR A 288 15.99 -12.68 4.47
C TYR A 288 15.83 -12.37 5.97
N THR A 289 15.89 -13.39 6.84
CA THR A 289 15.73 -13.23 8.31
C THR A 289 16.85 -13.94 9.10
N ASP A 290 17.49 -14.97 8.54
CA ASP A 290 18.55 -15.76 9.20
C ASP A 290 19.75 -14.93 9.70
N ASP A 291 20.17 -15.21 10.94
CA ASP A 291 21.37 -14.69 11.59
C ASP A 291 22.47 -15.79 11.68
N SER A 292 22.76 -16.44 10.55
CA SER A 292 23.71 -17.56 10.36
C SER A 292 23.43 -18.89 11.06
N LEU A 293 22.18 -19.15 11.43
CA LEU A 293 21.75 -20.45 11.94
C LEU A 293 22.00 -21.56 10.91
N LEU A 294 21.93 -21.29 9.59
CA LEU A 294 22.34 -22.26 8.57
C LEU A 294 23.80 -22.71 8.72
N GLN A 295 24.71 -21.81 9.09
CA GLN A 295 26.13 -22.15 9.26
C GLN A 295 26.32 -23.14 10.41
N TYR A 296 25.54 -23.02 11.49
CA TYR A 296 25.53 -24.02 12.56
C TYR A 296 25.18 -25.40 12.00
N PHE A 297 24.10 -25.51 11.21
CA PHE A 297 23.71 -26.80 10.61
C PHE A 297 24.79 -27.35 9.67
N ALA A 298 25.44 -26.50 8.86
CA ALA A 298 26.53 -26.92 7.99
C ALA A 298 27.73 -27.48 8.79
N ASP A 299 28.16 -26.77 9.84
CA ASP A 299 29.27 -27.17 10.71
C ASP A 299 28.96 -28.45 11.53
N HIS A 300 27.68 -28.72 11.79
CA HIS A 300 27.20 -29.87 12.56
C HIS A 300 26.56 -30.97 11.69
N ASN A 301 26.87 -31.01 10.39
CA ASN A 301 26.43 -32.03 9.42
C ASN A 301 24.90 -32.25 9.41
N GLY A 302 24.12 -31.17 9.48
CA GLY A 302 22.66 -31.18 9.49
C GLY A 302 22.02 -31.41 10.87
N SER A 303 22.81 -31.50 11.94
CA SER A 303 22.29 -31.62 13.31
C SER A 303 21.79 -30.26 13.83
N ALA A 304 20.59 -30.24 14.40
CA ALA A 304 20.02 -29.06 15.02
C ALA A 304 20.82 -28.59 16.26
N PRO A 305 20.78 -27.29 16.60
CA PRO A 305 21.23 -26.79 17.89
C PRO A 305 20.51 -27.49 19.06
N PRO A 306 21.16 -27.60 20.24
CA PRO A 306 20.49 -28.06 21.45
C PRO A 306 19.43 -27.05 21.91
N VAL A 307 18.42 -27.54 22.63
CA VAL A 307 17.41 -26.70 23.31
C VAL A 307 18.10 -25.69 24.25
N GLY A 308 17.69 -24.43 24.20
CA GLY A 308 18.29 -23.31 24.92
C GLY A 308 19.57 -22.76 24.28
N TYR A 309 19.81 -23.02 23.00
CA TYR A 309 20.96 -22.48 22.27
C TYR A 309 20.80 -20.98 21.98
N VAL A 310 21.74 -20.17 22.48
CA VAL A 310 21.82 -18.75 22.11
C VAL A 310 22.65 -18.62 20.83
N ASN A 311 21.98 -18.36 19.71
CA ASN A 311 22.65 -18.07 18.45
C ASN A 311 23.53 -16.79 18.59
N PRO A 312 24.84 -16.84 18.34
CA PRO A 312 25.70 -15.66 18.42
C PRO A 312 25.34 -14.66 17.31
N ALA A 313 25.23 -13.38 17.68
CA ALA A 313 24.89 -12.32 16.72
C ALA A 313 25.96 -12.20 15.62
N ASN A 314 25.53 -12.32 14.36
CA ASN A 314 26.42 -12.30 13.21
C ASN A 314 26.42 -10.92 12.51
N TYR A 315 27.40 -10.72 11.63
CA TYR A 315 27.61 -9.56 10.76
C TYR A 315 27.79 -9.97 9.29
N HIS A 316 27.57 -11.24 8.99
CA HIS A 316 27.77 -11.87 7.68
C HIS A 316 26.54 -12.72 7.34
N SER A 317 25.33 -12.14 7.46
CA SER A 317 24.11 -12.77 6.94
C SER A 317 24.14 -12.84 5.41
N ALA A 318 23.15 -13.49 4.80
CA ALA A 318 23.02 -13.53 3.35
C ALA A 318 22.89 -12.13 2.70
N SER A 319 22.46 -11.12 3.48
CA SER A 319 22.36 -9.71 3.11
C SER A 319 23.66 -8.91 3.27
N GLY A 320 24.79 -9.58 3.55
CA GLY A 320 26.12 -8.97 3.63
C GLY A 320 26.44 -8.21 4.92
N GLY A 321 25.55 -8.27 5.89
CA GLY A 321 25.63 -7.52 7.13
C GLY A 321 24.79 -8.17 8.22
N ARG A 322 24.09 -7.36 9.01
CA ARG A 322 23.06 -7.84 9.94
C ARG A 322 21.68 -7.94 9.26
N PRO A 323 20.87 -8.97 9.56
CA PRO A 323 19.48 -9.05 9.11
C PRO A 323 18.58 -8.11 9.92
N TRP A 324 17.41 -7.75 9.38
CA TRP A 324 16.46 -6.82 10.00
C TRP A 324 16.10 -7.11 11.49
N PRO A 325 16.01 -8.36 12.01
CA PRO A 325 15.63 -8.57 13.42
C PRO A 325 16.68 -8.02 14.40
N GLN A 326 17.97 -8.07 14.02
CA GLN A 326 19.05 -7.46 14.81
C GLN A 326 18.96 -5.93 14.81
N TYR A 327 18.49 -5.33 13.72
CA TYR A 327 18.19 -3.89 13.69
C TYR A 327 16.93 -3.54 14.50
N VAL A 328 15.88 -4.38 14.51
CA VAL A 328 14.74 -4.17 15.42
C VAL A 328 15.19 -4.21 16.88
N LYS A 329 16.04 -5.17 17.26
CA LYS A 329 16.67 -5.23 18.59
C LYS A 329 17.45 -3.96 18.97
N GLN A 330 18.09 -3.32 18.00
CA GLN A 330 18.83 -2.08 18.18
C GLN A 330 17.95 -0.83 18.22
N TYR A 331 16.86 -0.80 17.44
CA TYR A 331 16.00 0.37 17.24
C TYR A 331 14.82 0.45 18.20
N ALA A 332 14.36 -0.69 18.76
CA ALA A 332 13.26 -0.73 19.72
C ALA A 332 13.59 0.09 20.99
N PRO A 333 12.69 0.99 21.44
CA PRO A 333 12.91 1.77 22.66
C PRO A 333 13.05 0.88 23.91
N GLY A 334 14.25 0.85 24.50
CA GLY A 334 14.57 -0.04 25.63
C GLY A 334 15.19 -1.38 25.23
N GLY A 335 15.24 -1.69 23.93
CA GLY A 335 15.67 -2.97 23.38
C GLY A 335 14.60 -4.06 23.49
N VAL A 336 14.77 -5.15 22.74
CA VAL A 336 13.92 -6.35 22.84
C VAL A 336 14.76 -7.63 23.00
N ASN A 337 14.19 -8.63 23.65
CA ASN A 337 14.72 -9.99 23.63
C ASN A 337 14.42 -10.58 22.25
N LEU A 338 15.46 -10.84 21.45
CA LEU A 338 15.35 -11.41 20.12
C LEU A 338 15.63 -12.91 20.16
N TYR A 339 14.68 -13.70 19.66
CA TYR A 339 14.78 -15.15 19.47
C TYR A 339 14.55 -15.45 17.99
N ASN A 340 15.65 -15.61 17.24
CA ASN A 340 15.60 -15.83 15.80
C ASN A 340 15.83 -17.30 15.47
N TYR A 341 14.81 -17.95 14.90
CA TYR A 341 14.85 -19.35 14.47
C TYR A 341 14.94 -19.51 12.94
N ALA A 342 14.90 -18.41 12.19
CA ALA A 342 15.02 -18.42 10.73
C ALA A 342 16.31 -19.07 10.25
N VAL A 343 16.26 -19.81 9.14
CA VAL A 343 17.41 -20.50 8.56
C VAL A 343 17.54 -20.20 7.07
N ALA A 344 18.72 -19.79 6.60
CA ALA A 344 18.93 -19.47 5.21
C ALA A 344 18.62 -20.69 4.30
N GLY A 345 17.86 -20.46 3.24
CA GLY A 345 17.39 -21.54 2.36
C GLY A 345 16.20 -22.36 2.87
N ALA A 346 15.66 -22.06 4.07
CA ALA A 346 14.43 -22.64 4.59
C ALA A 346 13.26 -22.46 3.62
N VAL A 347 12.35 -23.43 3.65
CA VAL A 347 11.01 -23.38 3.06
C VAL A 347 9.98 -23.47 4.18
N CYS A 348 8.69 -23.24 3.90
CA CYS A 348 7.68 -23.47 4.95
C CYS A 348 7.64 -24.95 5.37
N SER A 349 7.70 -25.88 4.40
CA SER A 349 7.69 -27.32 4.66
C SER A 349 8.43 -28.13 3.60
N ASN A 350 9.31 -29.02 4.05
CA ASN A 350 9.95 -30.04 3.22
C ASN A 350 8.96 -31.10 2.70
N ASN A 351 7.71 -31.15 3.18
CA ASN A 351 6.66 -31.99 2.58
C ASN A 351 6.05 -31.36 1.31
N ILE A 352 6.39 -30.11 1.00
CA ILE A 352 5.87 -29.32 -0.12
C ILE A 352 7.01 -29.03 -1.09
N THR A 353 8.06 -28.37 -0.62
CA THR A 353 9.14 -27.78 -1.44
C THR A 353 10.53 -28.21 -0.91
N PRO A 354 10.80 -29.52 -0.77
CA PRO A 354 12.02 -30.02 -0.15
C PRO A 354 13.27 -29.55 -0.90
N ARG A 355 14.19 -28.94 -0.16
CA ARG A 355 15.48 -28.49 -0.68
C ARG A 355 16.61 -29.15 0.08
N ILE A 356 17.65 -29.57 -0.63
CA ILE A 356 18.82 -30.24 -0.06
C ILE A 356 20.00 -29.26 -0.06
N LEU A 357 20.67 -29.13 1.08
CA LEU A 357 22.02 -28.59 1.16
C LEU A 357 23.01 -29.76 1.06
N ASP A 358 24.07 -29.57 0.27
CA ASP A 358 25.23 -30.46 0.22
C ASP A 358 26.48 -29.63 0.55
N THR A 359 27.15 -29.97 1.66
CA THR A 359 28.38 -29.31 2.12
C THR A 359 29.64 -29.99 1.60
N GLY A 360 29.50 -31.07 0.81
CA GLY A 360 30.58 -31.97 0.42
C GLY A 360 31.01 -32.96 1.51
N THR A 361 30.69 -32.69 2.78
CA THR A 361 30.88 -33.63 3.92
C THR A 361 29.58 -34.26 4.40
N ALA A 362 28.46 -33.56 4.24
CA ALA A 362 27.13 -34.03 4.57
C ALA A 362 26.10 -33.49 3.58
N SER A 363 24.98 -34.19 3.45
CA SER A 363 23.83 -33.75 2.67
C SER A 363 22.57 -33.93 3.51
N PHE A 364 21.80 -32.86 3.66
CA PHE A 364 20.61 -32.80 4.51
C PHE A 364 19.57 -31.85 3.93
N LEU A 365 18.31 -32.02 4.32
CA LEU A 365 17.26 -31.07 3.94
C LEU A 365 17.48 -29.75 4.67
N PHE A 366 17.26 -28.62 3.99
CA PHE A 366 17.24 -27.32 4.65
C PHE A 366 16.24 -27.35 5.82
N PRO A 367 16.64 -26.91 7.03
CA PRO A 367 15.72 -26.80 8.16
C PRO A 367 14.58 -25.86 7.75
N ALA A 368 13.35 -26.38 7.77
CA ALA A 368 12.15 -25.67 7.35
C ALA A 368 11.29 -25.32 8.57
N ILE A 369 10.38 -24.36 8.43
CA ILE A 369 9.56 -23.87 9.55
C ILE A 369 8.81 -25.03 10.24
N GLU A 370 8.12 -25.87 9.48
CA GLU A 370 7.36 -27.03 10.00
C GLU A 370 8.26 -28.10 10.64
N GLN A 371 9.46 -28.32 10.11
CA GLN A 371 10.33 -29.42 10.55
C GLN A 371 11.31 -29.04 11.67
N TYR A 372 11.66 -27.77 11.79
CA TYR A 372 12.68 -27.29 12.73
C TYR A 372 12.28 -26.02 13.48
N GLU A 373 11.99 -24.92 12.80
CA GLU A 373 12.00 -23.60 13.46
C GLU A 373 10.90 -23.45 14.51
N VAL A 374 9.66 -23.83 14.18
CA VAL A 374 8.56 -23.83 15.15
C VAL A 374 8.75 -24.91 16.23
N PRO A 375 9.10 -26.17 15.91
CA PRO A 375 9.47 -27.16 16.93
C PRO A 375 10.58 -26.72 17.89
N ALA A 376 11.61 -26.01 17.41
CA ALA A 376 12.69 -25.47 18.23
C ALA A 376 12.19 -24.36 19.17
N PHE A 377 11.40 -23.41 18.66
CA PHE A 377 10.71 -22.41 19.48
C PHE A 377 9.85 -23.07 20.58
N ILE A 378 9.07 -24.10 20.26
CA ILE A 378 8.21 -24.79 21.25
C ILE A 378 9.07 -25.42 22.36
N ALA A 379 10.20 -26.04 21.99
CA ALA A 379 11.12 -26.64 22.96
C ALA A 379 11.80 -25.59 23.86
N ASP A 380 12.25 -24.48 23.27
CA ASP A 380 12.93 -23.38 23.95
C ASP A 380 11.99 -22.57 24.86
N ALA A 381 10.73 -22.39 24.46
CA ALA A 381 9.68 -21.76 25.29
C ALA A 381 9.34 -22.59 26.52
N ALA A 382 9.50 -23.92 26.46
CA ALA A 382 9.35 -24.83 27.59
C ALA A 382 10.65 -25.02 28.41
N TYR A 383 11.78 -24.48 27.95
CA TYR A 383 13.09 -24.75 28.55
C TYR A 383 13.40 -23.87 29.76
N THR A 384 13.95 -24.50 30.79
CA THR A 384 14.41 -23.86 32.02
C THR A 384 15.93 -23.99 32.11
N LEU A 385 16.61 -22.87 32.32
CA LEU A 385 18.05 -22.78 32.48
C LEU A 385 18.51 -23.47 33.78
N PRO A 386 19.81 -23.83 33.90
CA PRO A 386 20.35 -24.50 35.08
C PRO A 386 20.21 -23.73 36.42
N ASP A 387 19.92 -22.42 36.38
CA ASP A 387 19.64 -21.58 37.55
C ASP A 387 18.15 -21.55 37.95
N GLY A 388 17.28 -22.21 37.20
CA GLY A 388 15.84 -22.26 37.42
C GLY A 388 15.03 -21.15 36.74
N SER A 389 15.67 -20.26 35.96
CA SER A 389 14.98 -19.25 35.16
C SER A 389 14.51 -19.80 33.80
N PRO A 390 13.41 -19.28 33.21
CA PRO A 390 13.02 -19.67 31.85
C PRO A 390 14.04 -19.15 30.83
N PHE A 391 14.31 -19.92 29.78
CA PHE A 391 15.20 -19.49 28.69
C PHE A 391 14.59 -18.38 27.85
N MET A 392 13.30 -18.51 27.51
CA MET A 392 12.55 -17.46 26.82
C MET A 392 11.89 -16.50 27.82
N ILE A 393 12.05 -15.20 27.54
CA ILE A 393 11.25 -14.13 28.14
C ILE A 393 10.23 -13.75 27.06
N ASN A 394 9.04 -14.34 27.09
CA ASN A 394 8.02 -14.16 26.05
C ASN A 394 6.60 -13.97 26.64
N PRO A 395 6.37 -12.90 27.43
CA PRO A 395 5.02 -12.56 27.91
C PRO A 395 4.04 -12.37 26.73
N PRO A 396 2.89 -13.07 26.70
CA PRO A 396 1.95 -13.03 25.58
C PRO A 396 1.44 -11.63 25.20
N ASP A 397 1.39 -10.71 26.16
CA ASP A 397 0.92 -9.34 26.01
C ASP A 397 2.00 -8.33 25.61
N GLU A 398 3.27 -8.76 25.48
CA GLU A 398 4.40 -7.90 25.08
C GLU A 398 5.32 -8.53 23.99
N THR A 399 4.96 -9.72 23.46
CA THR A 399 5.76 -10.49 22.50
C THR A 399 5.15 -10.48 21.10
N VAL A 400 5.94 -10.10 20.09
CA VAL A 400 5.57 -10.18 18.68
C VAL A 400 6.25 -11.37 18.00
N TYR A 401 5.49 -12.08 17.15
CA TYR A 401 5.93 -13.23 16.38
C TYR A 401 5.90 -12.88 14.89
N ALA A 402 7.05 -12.85 14.23
CA ALA A 402 7.15 -12.53 12.81
C ALA A 402 7.47 -13.77 11.97
N ILE A 403 6.81 -13.90 10.82
CA ILE A 403 7.12 -14.93 9.82
C ILE A 403 7.36 -14.26 8.47
N TRP A 404 8.53 -14.50 7.87
CA TRP A 404 8.84 -14.10 6.51
C TRP A 404 9.44 -15.29 5.73
N ILE A 405 8.60 -15.93 4.92
CA ILE A 405 8.95 -17.20 4.26
C ILE A 405 8.28 -17.30 2.89
N GLY A 406 8.99 -17.82 1.90
CA GLY A 406 8.42 -18.16 0.60
C GLY A 406 9.38 -17.93 -0.56
N THR A 407 10.48 -17.21 -0.36
CA THR A 407 11.52 -16.98 -1.38
C THR A 407 12.04 -18.30 -1.95
N ASN A 408 12.17 -19.32 -1.09
CA ASN A 408 12.62 -20.65 -1.47
C ASN A 408 11.50 -21.59 -1.91
N ASP A 409 10.26 -21.39 -1.45
CA ASP A 409 9.08 -22.16 -1.84
C ASP A 409 8.60 -21.81 -3.25
N LEU A 410 8.60 -20.52 -3.58
CA LEU A 410 8.32 -20.03 -4.94
C LEU A 410 9.52 -20.20 -5.86
N GLY A 411 10.74 -20.11 -5.33
CA GLY A 411 11.99 -20.01 -6.10
C GLY A 411 12.40 -21.23 -6.93
N GLN A 412 13.66 -21.19 -7.39
CA GLN A 412 14.23 -22.27 -8.19
C GLN A 412 14.30 -23.60 -7.42
N ALA A 413 14.16 -24.72 -8.15
CA ALA A 413 14.01 -26.07 -7.61
C ALA A 413 12.78 -26.26 -6.70
N ALA A 414 11.79 -25.36 -6.79
CA ALA A 414 10.52 -25.40 -6.08
C ALA A 414 9.35 -25.08 -7.06
N LEU A 415 8.39 -24.24 -6.68
CA LEU A 415 7.17 -24.01 -7.47
C LEU A 415 7.44 -23.41 -8.86
N LEU A 416 8.29 -22.39 -9.01
CA LEU A 416 8.65 -21.77 -10.30
C LEU A 416 9.12 -22.77 -11.36
N THR A 417 9.78 -23.86 -10.93
CA THR A 417 10.36 -24.89 -11.81
C THR A 417 9.60 -26.22 -11.75
N ASP A 418 8.35 -26.22 -11.27
CA ASP A 418 7.49 -27.41 -11.14
C ASP A 418 8.18 -28.59 -10.44
N SER A 419 9.04 -28.28 -9.47
CA SER A 419 9.94 -29.22 -8.77
C SER A 419 9.50 -29.57 -7.35
N GLN A 420 8.39 -28.97 -6.88
CA GLN A 420 7.71 -29.30 -5.63
C GLN A 420 7.22 -30.75 -5.57
N VAL A 421 6.89 -31.24 -4.37
CA VAL A 421 6.32 -32.57 -4.16
C VAL A 421 5.05 -32.74 -4.99
N LYS A 422 5.00 -33.81 -5.80
CA LYS A 422 3.91 -34.03 -6.76
C LYS A 422 2.53 -34.00 -6.09
N GLY A 423 1.69 -33.09 -6.58
CA GLY A 423 0.33 -32.87 -6.07
C GLY A 423 0.22 -31.68 -5.10
N THR A 424 1.35 -31.12 -4.66
CA THR A 424 1.38 -29.86 -3.90
C THR A 424 1.46 -28.64 -4.83
N ASN A 425 1.03 -27.50 -4.32
CA ASN A 425 0.97 -26.22 -5.03
C ASN A 425 1.01 -25.02 -4.05
N ILE A 426 0.89 -23.81 -4.59
CA ILE A 426 0.83 -22.52 -3.88
C ILE A 426 -0.15 -22.49 -2.69
N VAL A 427 -1.30 -23.18 -2.77
CA VAL A 427 -2.27 -23.25 -1.67
C VAL A 427 -1.73 -24.10 -0.52
N ASN A 428 -1.03 -25.20 -0.79
CA ASN A 428 -0.42 -26.01 0.27
C ASN A 428 0.70 -25.24 1.00
N TYR A 429 1.50 -24.48 0.26
CA TYR A 429 2.54 -23.62 0.84
C TYR A 429 1.90 -22.53 1.73
N THR A 430 0.89 -21.81 1.24
CA THR A 430 0.21 -20.78 2.06
C THR A 430 -0.60 -21.38 3.22
N ASP A 431 -1.17 -22.58 3.07
CA ASP A 431 -1.75 -23.38 4.17
C ASP A 431 -0.68 -23.68 5.23
N CYS A 432 0.51 -24.10 4.83
CA CYS A 432 1.63 -24.34 5.75
C CYS A 432 1.94 -23.10 6.59
N VAL A 433 2.04 -21.90 5.98
CA VAL A 433 2.36 -20.66 6.72
C VAL A 433 1.34 -20.40 7.83
N PHE A 434 0.03 -20.44 7.51
CA PHE A 434 -1.01 -20.25 8.53
C PHE A 434 -1.07 -21.39 9.56
N ASN A 435 -0.77 -22.64 9.17
CA ASN A 435 -0.67 -23.76 10.11
C ASN A 435 0.50 -23.58 11.10
N GLN A 436 1.63 -23.05 10.66
CA GLN A 436 2.78 -22.76 11.53
C GLN A 436 2.50 -21.55 12.44
N MET A 437 1.84 -20.49 11.95
CA MET A 437 1.30 -19.43 12.81
C MET A 437 0.35 -20.00 13.87
N LYS A 438 -0.51 -20.95 13.49
CA LYS A 438 -1.46 -21.61 14.41
C LYS A 438 -0.75 -22.42 15.50
N SER A 439 0.32 -23.16 15.15
CA SER A 439 1.16 -23.87 16.13
C SER A 439 1.79 -22.93 17.17
N VAL A 440 2.21 -21.73 16.75
CA VAL A 440 2.75 -20.69 17.65
C VAL A 440 1.64 -20.04 18.51
N TYR A 441 0.47 -19.78 17.93
CA TYR A 441 -0.72 -19.31 18.66
C TYR A 441 -1.16 -20.29 19.76
N ASP A 442 -1.07 -21.60 19.48
CA ASP A 442 -1.39 -22.67 20.43
C ASP A 442 -0.38 -22.75 21.59
N GLN A 443 0.81 -22.16 21.48
CA GLN A 443 1.74 -21.92 22.60
C GLN A 443 1.48 -20.59 23.35
N GLY A 444 0.38 -19.89 23.04
CA GLY A 444 0.04 -18.62 23.67
C GLY A 444 0.53 -17.37 22.92
N GLY A 445 1.07 -17.50 21.69
CA GLY A 445 1.39 -16.32 20.87
C GLY A 445 0.14 -15.51 20.53
N ARG A 446 0.20 -14.16 20.66
CA ARG A 446 -0.97 -13.28 20.46
C ARG A 446 -0.78 -12.14 19.47
N TYR A 447 0.44 -11.70 19.18
CA TYR A 447 0.69 -10.63 18.22
C TYR A 447 1.57 -11.14 17.08
N PHE A 448 1.01 -11.19 15.88
CA PHE A 448 1.68 -11.75 14.71
C PHE A 448 1.91 -10.71 13.62
N VAL A 449 3.10 -10.72 13.03
CA VAL A 449 3.40 -9.98 11.80
C VAL A 449 3.73 -10.98 10.69
N LEU A 450 2.80 -11.17 9.76
CA LEU A 450 3.03 -11.94 8.55
C LEU A 450 3.67 -11.02 7.50
N MET A 451 4.94 -11.21 7.20
CA MET A 451 5.61 -10.43 6.16
C MET A 451 5.30 -11.08 4.80
N ASN A 452 4.65 -10.34 3.90
CA ASN A 452 4.28 -10.86 2.59
C ASN A 452 5.51 -11.04 1.67
N ILE A 453 5.32 -11.62 0.49
CA ILE A 453 6.45 -11.97 -0.38
C ILE A 453 6.97 -10.73 -1.08
N ALA A 454 8.30 -10.54 -0.99
CA ALA A 454 9.04 -9.52 -1.73
C ALA A 454 8.73 -9.58 -3.24
N PRO A 455 8.93 -8.48 -4.00
CA PRO A 455 8.73 -8.47 -5.45
C PRO A 455 9.88 -9.22 -6.14
N LEU A 456 9.88 -10.55 -6.05
CA LEU A 456 11.02 -11.39 -6.45
C LEU A 456 11.35 -11.26 -7.95
N ASN A 457 10.38 -10.91 -8.79
CA ASN A 457 10.56 -10.52 -10.19
C ASN A 457 11.45 -9.27 -10.40
N LEU A 458 11.54 -8.36 -9.42
CA LEU A 458 12.47 -7.21 -9.44
C LEU A 458 13.86 -7.56 -8.89
N VAL A 459 14.01 -8.70 -8.22
CA VAL A 459 15.28 -9.17 -7.66
C VAL A 459 16.17 -9.71 -8.80
N PRO A 460 17.48 -9.41 -8.85
CA PRO A 460 18.32 -9.72 -10.01
C PRO A 460 18.32 -11.20 -10.43
N LEU A 461 18.12 -12.14 -9.49
CA LEU A 461 18.06 -13.58 -9.77
C LEU A 461 16.90 -13.96 -10.70
N TYR A 462 15.75 -13.29 -10.61
CA TYR A 462 14.55 -13.57 -11.40
C TYR A 462 14.18 -12.46 -12.39
N GLY A 463 14.80 -11.28 -12.28
CA GLY A 463 14.60 -10.16 -13.22
C GLY A 463 14.99 -10.47 -14.67
N LEU A 464 14.45 -9.66 -15.58
CA LEU A 464 14.83 -9.65 -17.00
C LEU A 464 16.22 -9.02 -17.19
N PRO A 465 17.05 -9.49 -18.14
CA PRO A 465 18.37 -8.90 -18.42
C PRO A 465 18.34 -7.39 -18.69
N GLU A 466 17.31 -6.91 -19.36
CA GLU A 466 17.09 -5.49 -19.68
C GLU A 466 16.81 -4.65 -18.43
N ALA A 467 16.40 -5.28 -17.32
CA ALA A 467 16.16 -4.68 -16.01
C ALA A 467 17.27 -4.99 -14.99
N GLY A 468 18.45 -5.43 -15.45
CA GLY A 468 19.60 -5.80 -14.61
C GLY A 468 19.60 -7.24 -14.10
N GLY A 469 18.64 -8.05 -14.55
CA GLY A 469 18.55 -9.47 -14.21
C GLY A 469 19.77 -10.28 -14.66
N VAL A 470 20.15 -11.26 -13.84
CA VAL A 470 21.27 -12.17 -14.12
C VAL A 470 20.92 -13.18 -15.21
N GLY A 471 21.93 -13.57 -15.99
CA GLY A 471 21.82 -14.51 -17.10
C GLY A 471 21.47 -15.95 -16.70
N ASN A 472 21.63 -16.87 -17.66
CA ASN A 472 21.20 -18.28 -17.57
C ASN A 472 22.00 -19.18 -16.60
N THR A 473 23.04 -18.65 -15.94
CA THR A 473 23.86 -19.35 -14.93
C THR A 473 24.37 -18.36 -13.89
N THR A 474 24.17 -18.66 -12.61
CA THR A 474 24.80 -17.99 -11.45
C THR A 474 25.18 -19.01 -10.37
N SER A 475 25.87 -18.57 -9.31
CA SER A 475 26.11 -19.40 -8.11
C SER A 475 24.81 -19.86 -7.45
N LEU A 476 23.81 -18.97 -7.38
CA LEU A 476 22.51 -19.23 -6.75
C LEU A 476 21.56 -20.06 -7.63
N TRP A 477 21.74 -20.02 -8.96
CA TRP A 477 20.99 -20.85 -9.91
C TRP A 477 21.88 -21.25 -11.10
N PRO A 478 22.70 -22.32 -10.96
CA PRO A 478 23.67 -22.70 -11.99
C PRO A 478 23.05 -23.12 -13.33
N ASN A 479 21.85 -23.71 -13.28
CA ASN A 479 21.13 -24.25 -14.42
C ASN A 479 19.79 -23.50 -14.65
N LYS A 480 19.81 -22.16 -14.64
CA LYS A 480 18.61 -21.33 -14.89
C LYS A 480 18.07 -21.53 -16.31
N GLY A 481 18.96 -21.69 -17.30
CA GLY A 481 18.57 -21.91 -18.69
C GLY A 481 18.05 -20.64 -19.38
N ASP A 482 17.70 -20.76 -20.65
CA ASP A 482 17.63 -19.59 -21.55
C ASP A 482 16.28 -18.86 -21.55
N ASN A 483 15.21 -19.44 -21.00
CA ASN A 483 13.88 -18.84 -21.00
C ASN A 483 13.66 -17.84 -19.85
N LEU A 484 14.55 -16.84 -19.76
CA LEU A 484 14.57 -15.85 -18.68
C LEU A 484 13.24 -15.09 -18.55
N THR A 485 12.59 -14.78 -19.68
CA THR A 485 11.27 -14.13 -19.74
C THR A 485 10.18 -14.95 -19.03
N TYR A 486 10.16 -16.26 -19.21
CA TYR A 486 9.20 -17.14 -18.54
C TYR A 486 9.41 -17.15 -17.02
N TYR A 487 10.66 -17.24 -16.55
CA TYR A 487 10.93 -17.25 -15.11
C TYR A 487 10.58 -15.93 -14.43
N SER A 488 10.82 -14.80 -15.10
CA SER A 488 10.51 -13.48 -14.56
C SER A 488 9.00 -13.26 -14.39
N TYR A 489 8.22 -13.48 -15.47
CA TYR A 489 6.76 -13.30 -15.41
C TYR A 489 6.06 -14.38 -14.57
N ARG A 490 6.54 -15.63 -14.57
CA ARG A 490 5.97 -16.66 -13.68
C ARG A 490 6.21 -16.33 -12.21
N MET A 491 7.40 -15.80 -11.87
CA MET A 491 7.68 -15.35 -10.51
C MET A 491 6.77 -14.19 -10.09
N GLU A 492 6.53 -13.21 -10.98
CA GLU A 492 5.57 -12.13 -10.74
C GLU A 492 4.15 -12.64 -10.44
N GLU A 493 3.61 -13.49 -11.32
CA GLU A 493 2.27 -14.07 -11.17
C GLU A 493 2.15 -14.92 -9.89
N GLU A 494 3.17 -15.72 -9.55
CA GLU A 494 3.19 -16.53 -8.32
C GLU A 494 3.27 -15.65 -7.05
N VAL A 495 4.12 -14.61 -7.03
CA VAL A 495 4.27 -13.67 -5.91
C VAL A 495 2.97 -12.89 -5.66
N VAL A 496 2.37 -12.31 -6.72
CA VAL A 496 1.10 -11.58 -6.61
C VAL A 496 -0.01 -12.51 -6.13
N SER A 497 -0.06 -13.75 -6.65
CA SER A 497 -1.03 -14.76 -6.20
C SER A 497 -0.88 -15.13 -4.72
N VAL A 498 0.35 -15.31 -4.21
CA VAL A 498 0.58 -15.55 -2.78
C VAL A 498 0.11 -14.36 -1.94
N ASN A 499 0.47 -13.15 -2.36
CA ASN A 499 0.20 -11.94 -1.57
C ASN A 499 -1.31 -11.66 -1.47
N GLU A 500 -2.08 -11.86 -2.55
CA GLU A 500 -3.55 -11.82 -2.51
C GLU A 500 -4.12 -12.94 -1.62
N ILE A 501 -3.57 -14.17 -1.67
CA ILE A 501 -4.00 -15.25 -0.75
C ILE A 501 -3.78 -14.83 0.70
N PHE A 502 -2.64 -14.22 1.05
CA PHE A 502 -2.40 -13.71 2.41
C PHE A 502 -3.38 -12.60 2.80
N ASP A 503 -3.64 -11.62 1.91
CA ASP A 503 -4.55 -10.50 2.17
C ASP A 503 -6.01 -10.94 2.39
N TYR A 504 -6.53 -11.93 1.65
CA TYR A 504 -7.88 -12.45 1.89
C TYR A 504 -7.96 -13.48 3.02
N LYS A 505 -6.95 -14.34 3.18
CA LYS A 505 -7.01 -15.46 4.12
C LYS A 505 -6.71 -15.06 5.57
N THR A 506 -5.86 -14.05 5.77
CA THR A 506 -5.56 -13.52 7.11
C THR A 506 -6.80 -12.98 7.83
N PRO A 507 -7.57 -12.02 7.26
CA PRO A 507 -8.82 -11.56 7.90
C PRO A 507 -9.83 -12.71 8.00
N PHE A 508 -9.90 -13.64 7.04
CA PHE A 508 -10.81 -14.79 7.13
C PHE A 508 -10.51 -15.66 8.35
N LEU A 509 -9.25 -16.06 8.57
CA LEU A 509 -8.88 -16.91 9.70
C LEU A 509 -8.96 -16.19 11.05
N THR A 510 -8.74 -14.87 11.07
CA THR A 510 -8.70 -14.08 12.33
C THR A 510 -10.05 -13.48 12.72
N LYS A 511 -10.95 -13.20 11.77
CA LYS A 511 -12.23 -12.53 12.00
C LYS A 511 -13.48 -13.33 11.61
N ILE A 512 -13.38 -14.32 10.72
CA ILE A 512 -14.53 -15.16 10.30
C ILE A 512 -14.48 -16.56 10.91
N ALA A 513 -13.37 -17.27 10.69
CA ALA A 513 -13.21 -18.64 11.19
C ALA A 513 -12.70 -18.68 12.65
N GLU A 514 -12.49 -17.50 13.27
CA GLU A 514 -12.05 -17.30 14.66
C GLU A 514 -10.90 -18.23 15.10
N THR A 515 -10.04 -18.61 14.14
CA THR A 515 -8.97 -19.60 14.31
C THR A 515 -7.84 -19.10 15.21
N PHE A 516 -7.79 -17.78 15.38
CA PHE A 516 -6.82 -17.02 16.17
C PHE A 516 -7.54 -16.12 17.20
N GLU A 517 -8.51 -16.68 17.94
CA GLU A 517 -9.32 -15.95 18.93
C GLU A 517 -8.45 -15.14 19.93
N GLY A 518 -8.73 -13.85 20.06
CA GLY A 518 -7.99 -12.96 20.96
C GLY A 518 -6.53 -12.70 20.57
N ALA A 519 -6.09 -13.14 19.39
CA ALA A 519 -4.82 -12.74 18.79
C ALA A 519 -5.03 -11.69 17.69
N GLU A 520 -4.02 -10.86 17.51
CA GLU A 520 -3.96 -9.84 16.47
C GLU A 520 -2.91 -10.23 15.44
N VAL A 521 -3.28 -10.08 14.16
CA VAL A 521 -2.39 -10.34 13.03
C VAL A 521 -2.38 -9.10 12.15
N ALA A 522 -1.18 -8.60 11.89
CA ALA A 522 -0.90 -7.63 10.85
C ALA A 522 -0.17 -8.33 9.71
N ILE A 523 -0.47 -7.96 8.47
CA ILE A 523 0.42 -8.24 7.35
C ILE A 523 1.35 -7.03 7.18
N MET A 524 2.64 -7.29 6.99
CA MET A 524 3.60 -6.28 6.57
C MET A 524 3.85 -6.41 5.07
N ASP A 525 3.58 -5.34 4.34
CA ASP A 525 3.67 -5.28 2.87
C ASP A 525 5.11 -5.05 2.41
N MET A 526 5.91 -6.11 2.48
CA MET A 526 7.27 -6.17 1.92
C MET A 526 7.28 -6.07 0.40
N HIS A 527 6.22 -6.54 -0.28
CA HIS A 527 6.04 -6.37 -1.71
C HIS A 527 6.01 -4.90 -2.10
N GLY A 528 5.11 -4.13 -1.50
CA GLY A 528 4.98 -2.68 -1.69
C GLY A 528 6.22 -1.92 -1.23
N LEU A 529 6.76 -2.24 -0.04
CA LEU A 529 7.94 -1.55 0.51
C LEU A 529 9.17 -1.72 -0.40
N ILE A 530 9.53 -2.94 -0.78
CA ILE A 530 10.71 -3.18 -1.63
C ILE A 530 10.48 -2.61 -3.05
N SER A 531 9.24 -2.62 -3.55
CA SER A 531 8.89 -1.94 -4.80
C SER A 531 9.08 -0.42 -4.70
N ASP A 532 8.67 0.22 -3.61
CA ASP A 532 8.87 1.66 -3.40
C ASP A 532 10.35 2.01 -3.23
N MET A 533 11.13 1.12 -2.61
CA MET A 533 12.60 1.24 -2.56
C MET A 533 13.27 1.09 -3.92
N TYR A 534 12.71 0.25 -4.81
CA TYR A 534 13.19 0.07 -6.18
C TYR A 534 12.85 1.30 -7.07
N TYR A 535 11.62 1.82 -6.98
CA TYR A 535 11.18 2.93 -7.83
C TYR A 535 11.51 4.33 -7.28
N ASN A 536 11.63 4.49 -5.96
CA ASN A 536 11.96 5.76 -5.28
C ASN A 536 13.21 5.65 -4.37
N PRO A 537 14.36 5.12 -4.86
CA PRO A 537 15.50 4.73 -4.02
C PRO A 537 16.12 5.87 -3.20
N SER A 538 15.98 7.12 -3.63
CA SER A 538 16.51 8.29 -2.91
C SER A 538 15.84 8.58 -1.57
N GLU A 539 14.71 7.94 -1.26
CA GLU A 539 14.07 8.03 0.06
C GLU A 539 14.65 7.02 1.06
N TYR A 540 15.36 5.99 0.58
CA TYR A 540 15.72 4.81 1.36
C TYR A 540 17.23 4.50 1.37
N LEU A 541 17.89 4.59 0.21
CA LEU A 541 19.31 4.30 0.03
C LEU A 541 20.13 5.58 0.26
N ASN A 542 21.22 5.45 1.02
CA ASN A 542 21.98 6.58 1.58
C ASN A 542 23.50 6.47 1.40
N GLY A 543 23.97 5.55 0.55
CA GLY A 543 25.39 5.42 0.21
C GLY A 543 25.97 6.62 -0.56
N THR A 544 27.28 6.58 -0.74
CA THR A 544 28.08 7.69 -1.29
C THR A 544 28.24 7.65 -2.82
N ALA A 545 27.99 6.49 -3.44
CA ALA A 545 27.96 6.30 -4.89
C ALA A 545 26.53 6.52 -5.45
N PRO A 546 26.36 6.68 -6.79
CA PRO A 546 25.04 6.70 -7.42
C PRO A 546 24.20 5.49 -7.02
N LEU A 547 22.92 5.73 -6.72
CA LEU A 547 22.00 4.70 -6.23
C LEU A 547 21.73 3.66 -7.31
N ASN A 548 21.69 2.38 -6.92
CA ASN A 548 21.53 1.25 -7.82
C ASN A 548 20.52 0.24 -7.26
N VAL A 549 19.45 0.02 -8.02
CA VAL A 549 18.34 -0.89 -7.64
C VAL A 549 18.29 -2.14 -8.52
N THR A 550 19.16 -2.26 -9.52
CA THR A 550 19.13 -3.36 -10.51
C THR A 550 20.38 -4.22 -10.48
N GLY A 551 21.50 -3.65 -10.05
CA GLY A 551 22.71 -4.39 -9.69
C GLY A 551 22.83 -4.57 -8.18
N PHE A 552 23.91 -5.20 -7.77
CA PHE A 552 24.15 -5.61 -6.38
C PHE A 552 25.60 -5.34 -5.96
N SER A 553 25.82 -5.17 -4.65
CA SER A 553 27.07 -4.65 -4.09
C SER A 553 28.19 -5.69 -3.93
N HIS A 554 27.86 -6.98 -3.87
CA HIS A 554 28.78 -8.11 -3.72
C HIS A 554 28.82 -8.96 -4.99
N GLN A 555 29.85 -8.76 -5.81
CA GLN A 555 29.94 -9.34 -7.15
C GLN A 555 30.94 -10.48 -7.20
N CYS A 556 30.43 -11.72 -7.27
CA CYS A 556 31.21 -12.93 -7.51
C CYS A 556 31.16 -13.36 -8.99
N ASP A 557 32.07 -14.25 -9.38
CA ASP A 557 31.95 -15.00 -10.63
C ASP A 557 30.81 -16.04 -10.57
N VAL A 558 30.52 -16.68 -11.71
CA VAL A 558 29.43 -17.66 -11.85
C VAL A 558 29.57 -18.92 -10.96
N LYS A 559 30.71 -19.13 -10.30
CA LYS A 559 30.93 -20.20 -9.33
C LYS A 559 30.79 -19.74 -7.88
N GLY A 560 30.49 -18.46 -7.64
CA GLY A 560 30.51 -17.86 -6.30
C GLY A 560 31.93 -17.62 -5.78
N ALA A 561 32.92 -17.54 -6.67
CA ALA A 561 34.31 -17.26 -6.32
C ALA A 561 34.73 -15.85 -6.77
N ASN A 562 35.93 -15.42 -6.37
CA ASN A 562 36.54 -14.15 -6.78
C ASN A 562 35.64 -12.91 -6.51
N CYS A 563 34.96 -12.91 -5.37
CA CYS A 563 33.98 -11.89 -5.02
C CYS A 563 34.65 -10.53 -4.72
N VAL A 564 33.98 -9.45 -5.12
CA VAL A 564 34.37 -8.06 -4.88
C VAL A 564 33.19 -7.28 -4.33
N ASP A 565 33.40 -6.66 -3.17
CA ASP A 565 32.45 -5.74 -2.54
C ASP A 565 32.59 -4.32 -3.09
N SER A 566 31.47 -3.60 -3.17
CA SER A 566 31.45 -2.17 -3.44
C SER A 566 31.97 -1.37 -2.25
N ASP A 567 32.76 -0.32 -2.50
CA ASP A 567 33.14 0.69 -1.51
C ASP A 567 31.93 1.51 -0.96
N SER A 568 30.73 1.34 -1.55
CA SER A 568 29.52 2.05 -1.16
C SER A 568 28.28 1.12 -1.18
N PRO A 569 28.23 0.08 -0.32
CA PRO A 569 27.18 -0.93 -0.36
C PRO A 569 25.78 -0.34 -0.06
N ASP A 570 25.71 0.69 0.79
CA ASP A 570 24.48 1.43 1.12
C ASP A 570 23.88 2.22 -0.06
N SER A 571 24.56 2.27 -1.22
CA SER A 571 23.99 2.79 -2.48
C SER A 571 23.17 1.74 -3.24
N PHE A 572 23.24 0.46 -2.84
CA PHE A 572 22.60 -0.66 -3.54
C PHE A 572 21.37 -1.16 -2.78
N LEU A 573 20.31 -1.50 -3.50
CA LEU A 573 19.14 -2.18 -2.92
C LEU A 573 19.44 -3.64 -2.57
N PHE A 574 20.33 -4.28 -3.33
CA PHE A 574 20.65 -5.71 -3.24
C PHE A 574 22.12 -5.93 -2.85
N TYR A 575 22.37 -6.91 -1.98
CA TYR A 575 23.72 -7.34 -1.62
C TYR A 575 24.30 -8.25 -2.70
N ASP A 576 23.63 -9.36 -3.01
CA ASP A 576 23.97 -10.27 -4.09
C ASP A 576 22.82 -10.35 -5.12
N ALA A 577 22.78 -11.38 -5.95
CA ALA A 577 21.72 -11.52 -6.95
C ALA A 577 20.32 -11.81 -6.35
N LEU A 578 20.19 -12.20 -5.08
CA LEU A 578 18.92 -12.58 -4.44
C LEU A 578 18.61 -11.76 -3.17
N HIS A 579 19.62 -11.41 -2.40
CA HIS A 579 19.44 -10.88 -1.05
C HIS A 579 19.42 -9.34 -1.02
N PRO A 580 18.56 -8.73 -0.20
CA PRO A 580 18.57 -7.28 0.04
C PRO A 580 19.93 -6.82 0.61
N GLY A 581 20.27 -5.55 0.42
CA GLY A 581 21.46 -4.94 1.03
C GLY A 581 21.24 -4.61 2.50
N GLU A 582 22.32 -4.49 3.29
CA GLU A 582 22.20 -4.15 4.71
C GLU A 582 21.44 -2.82 4.96
N GLN A 583 21.56 -1.82 4.07
CA GLN A 583 20.75 -0.61 4.18
C GLN A 583 19.24 -0.88 4.03
N ALA A 584 18.84 -1.89 3.25
CA ALA A 584 17.45 -2.31 3.14
C ALA A 584 16.98 -3.03 4.41
N GLU A 585 17.81 -3.89 5.02
CA GLU A 585 17.54 -4.50 6.33
C GLU A 585 17.27 -3.44 7.42
N ARG A 586 18.02 -2.33 7.39
CA ARG A 586 17.78 -1.18 8.28
C ARG A 586 16.47 -0.45 7.98
N VAL A 587 15.99 -0.43 6.74
CA VAL A 587 14.66 0.11 6.38
C VAL A 587 13.58 -0.83 6.92
N PHE A 588 13.67 -2.13 6.62
CA PHE A 588 12.70 -3.14 7.05
C PHE A 588 12.51 -3.11 8.57
N ALA A 589 13.59 -3.01 9.35
CA ALA A 589 13.53 -2.90 10.79
C ALA A 589 12.81 -1.64 11.33
N ARG A 590 12.89 -0.50 10.62
CA ARG A 590 12.16 0.72 10.99
C ARG A 590 10.68 0.57 10.68
N GLU A 591 10.35 0.15 9.47
CA GLU A 591 8.96 -0.03 9.04
C GLU A 591 8.26 -1.13 9.84
N PHE A 592 8.97 -2.19 10.25
CA PHE A 592 8.48 -3.23 11.16
C PHE A 592 8.14 -2.66 12.53
N LEU A 593 8.97 -1.76 13.08
CA LEU A 593 8.65 -1.07 14.33
C LEU A 593 7.41 -0.18 14.18
N ASP A 594 7.24 0.49 13.06
CA ASP A 594 6.04 1.30 12.81
C ASP A 594 4.78 0.43 12.65
N VAL A 595 4.88 -0.76 12.03
CA VAL A 595 3.82 -1.80 12.03
C VAL A 595 3.47 -2.21 13.46
N VAL A 596 4.47 -2.54 14.28
CA VAL A 596 4.30 -2.94 15.69
C VAL A 596 3.79 -1.80 16.59
N ASN A 597 3.94 -0.54 16.18
CA ASN A 597 3.36 0.62 16.84
C ASN A 597 1.96 0.99 16.28
N GLY A 598 1.37 0.18 15.39
CA GLY A 598 0.05 0.43 14.79
C GLY A 598 -0.02 1.66 13.86
N CYS A 599 1.13 2.15 13.40
CA CYS A 599 1.27 3.40 12.62
C CYS A 599 1.97 3.22 11.25
N GLY A 600 2.41 2.00 10.91
CA GLY A 600 3.22 1.71 9.73
C GLY A 600 2.49 1.88 8.40
N ARG A 601 3.12 2.59 7.45
CA ARG A 601 2.63 2.76 6.07
C ARG A 601 2.42 1.42 5.35
N TRP A 602 3.22 0.43 5.72
CA TRP A 602 3.23 -0.92 5.16
C TRP A 602 2.51 -1.95 6.04
N ALA A 603 1.71 -1.49 7.02
CA ALA A 603 0.88 -2.36 7.84
C ALA A 603 -0.54 -2.47 7.26
N THR A 604 -0.98 -3.71 6.99
CA THR A 604 -2.40 -4.04 6.90
C THR A 604 -2.80 -4.78 8.17
N ALA A 605 -3.07 -4.00 9.23
CA ALA A 605 -3.57 -4.49 10.51
C ALA A 605 -5.12 -4.41 10.54
N ASN A 606 -5.75 -5.53 10.89
CA ASN A 606 -7.17 -5.86 10.66
C ASN A 606 -8.24 -4.88 11.19
N SER A 607 -9.35 -4.74 10.42
CA SER A 607 -10.73 -4.62 10.95
C SER A 607 -11.82 -4.80 9.86
N LEU A 608 -11.83 -3.97 8.81
CA LEU A 608 -13.10 -3.65 8.12
C LEU A 608 -13.58 -4.56 6.98
N ARG A 609 -12.72 -5.40 6.35
CA ARG A 609 -13.10 -6.12 5.12
C ARG A 609 -14.08 -7.29 5.33
N LEU A 610 -14.20 -7.84 6.55
CA LEU A 610 -15.00 -9.04 6.80
C LEU A 610 -16.07 -8.92 7.90
N GLU A 611 -15.96 -7.97 8.83
CA GLU A 611 -17.07 -7.64 9.74
C GLU A 611 -18.33 -7.28 8.91
N TYR A 612 -18.17 -6.48 7.85
CA TYR A 612 -19.25 -6.16 6.90
C TYR A 612 -19.86 -7.36 6.16
N ALA A 613 -19.10 -8.42 5.93
CA ALA A 613 -19.60 -9.63 5.28
C ALA A 613 -20.37 -10.53 6.26
N MET A 614 -20.01 -10.52 7.54
CA MET A 614 -20.64 -11.36 8.56
C MET A 614 -21.88 -10.73 9.20
N THR A 615 -21.91 -9.43 9.44
CA THR A 615 -23.14 -8.77 9.93
C THR A 615 -24.29 -8.93 8.93
N ALA A 616 -23.98 -8.88 7.62
CA ALA A 616 -24.94 -9.14 6.55
C ALA A 616 -25.46 -10.58 6.45
N LEU A 617 -24.86 -11.54 7.18
CA LEU A 617 -25.29 -12.95 7.26
C LEU A 617 -25.91 -13.32 8.62
N ALA A 618 -25.73 -12.47 9.65
CA ALA A 618 -26.36 -12.66 10.96
C ALA A 618 -27.80 -12.13 11.02
N ASP A 619 -28.16 -11.22 10.11
CA ASP A 619 -29.49 -10.60 9.99
C ASP A 619 -30.43 -11.30 8.96
N THR A 620 -30.16 -12.58 8.63
CA THR A 620 -31.01 -13.43 7.77
C THR A 620 -31.39 -14.75 8.43
#